data_AF-A0A497EMY9-F1
#
_entry.id   AF-A0A497EMY9-F1
#
_cell.length_a   1.000
_cell.length_b   1.000
_cell.length_c   1.000
_cell.angle_alpha   90.00
_cell.angle_beta   90.00
_cell.angle_gamma   90.00
#
_symmetry.space_group_name_H-M   'P 1'
#
loop_
_entity.id
_entity.type
_entity.pdbx_description
1 polymer ?
#
loop_
_entity_poly.entity_id
_entity_poly.type
_entity_poly.pdbx_seq_one_letter_code
_entity_poly.pdbx_strand_id
1 'polypeptide(L)'
;MEDALSKIRSYVEAAKSFEVSHKDGQTIIEEFKGIKKGVEISKKELKGVRIGRKKIPKDQLQLILNVAERLLDKAIDFKVVFGQNDSTIRFDLDHYVHLYPDKCVAVGFLNNSEEPLSLIYDLLAESYGKVQLLSPKK
;
A
#
# COMPACT_ATOMS: atom_id res chain seq x y z
N MET A 1 8.21 0.79 -18.85
CA MET A 1 7.68 -0.16 -17.85
C MET A 1 8.78 -0.61 -16.89
N GLU A 2 9.94 -1.05 -17.39
CA GLU A 2 11.09 -1.50 -16.59
C GLU A 2 11.59 -0.44 -15.57
N ASP A 3 11.62 0.83 -15.97
CA ASP A 3 12.03 1.94 -15.09
C ASP A 3 11.05 2.21 -13.93
N ALA A 4 9.74 2.05 -14.19
CA ALA A 4 8.69 2.26 -13.21
C ALA A 4 8.75 1.19 -12.09
N LEU A 5 8.88 -0.08 -12.48
CA LEU A 5 8.98 -1.19 -11.53
C LEU A 5 10.27 -1.11 -10.71
N SER A 6 11.40 -0.73 -11.32
CA SER A 6 12.67 -0.50 -10.62
C SER A 6 12.53 0.59 -9.54
N LYS A 7 11.87 1.70 -9.86
CA LYS A 7 11.61 2.78 -8.91
C LYS A 7 10.71 2.33 -7.76
N ILE A 8 9.62 1.61 -8.05
CA ILE A 8 8.75 1.02 -7.01
C ILE A 8 9.54 0.06 -6.12
N ARG A 9 10.36 -0.81 -6.71
CA ARG A 9 11.22 -1.74 -5.96
C ARG A 9 12.10 -1.01 -4.95
N SER A 10 12.73 0.10 -5.36
CA SER A 10 13.53 0.91 -4.46
C SER A 10 12.73 1.49 -3.28
N TYR A 11 11.47 1.88 -3.49
CA TYR A 11 10.59 2.36 -2.43
C TYR A 11 10.16 1.24 -1.50
N VAL A 12 9.77 0.08 -2.05
CA VAL A 12 9.33 -1.08 -1.25
C VAL A 12 10.47 -1.63 -0.40
N GLU A 13 11.68 -1.80 -0.95
CA GLU A 13 12.85 -2.27 -0.20
C GLU A 13 13.23 -1.34 0.95
N ALA A 14 13.03 -0.03 0.75
CA ALA A 14 13.23 0.99 1.78
C ALA A 14 12.02 1.18 2.71
N ALA A 15 10.92 0.45 2.50
CA ALA A 15 9.62 0.65 3.15
C ALA A 15 9.16 2.13 3.14
N LYS A 16 9.41 2.82 2.02
CA LYS A 16 9.01 4.20 1.78
C LYS A 16 7.65 4.22 1.08
N SER A 17 6.71 4.97 1.62
CA SER A 17 5.39 5.10 1.03
C SER A 17 5.48 5.81 -0.32
N PHE A 18 4.65 5.42 -1.27
CA PHE A 18 4.69 5.96 -2.63
C PHE A 18 3.28 6.00 -3.24
N GLU A 19 3.14 6.82 -4.26
CA GLU A 19 1.91 7.01 -5.03
C GLU A 19 2.22 6.83 -6.51
N VAL A 20 1.34 6.09 -7.19
CA VAL A 20 1.40 5.81 -8.62
C VAL A 20 0.14 6.43 -9.23
N SER A 21 0.34 7.33 -10.19
CA SER A 21 -0.74 7.95 -10.95
C SER A 21 -0.44 7.90 -12.43
N HIS A 22 -1.46 7.67 -13.24
CA HIS A 22 -1.37 7.62 -14.69
C HIS A 22 -2.00 8.89 -15.27
N LYS A 23 -1.17 9.84 -15.71
CA LYS A 23 -1.62 11.09 -16.34
C LYS A 23 -1.13 11.16 -17.77
N ASP A 24 -2.04 11.43 -18.70
CA ASP A 24 -1.73 11.63 -20.12
C ASP A 24 -0.90 10.49 -20.74
N GLY A 25 -1.16 9.24 -20.32
CA GLY A 25 -0.42 8.05 -20.79
C GLY A 25 0.97 7.88 -20.17
N GLN A 26 1.33 8.69 -19.16
CA GLN A 26 2.58 8.59 -18.41
C GLN A 26 2.32 8.08 -16.99
N THR A 27 3.10 7.09 -16.56
CA THR A 27 3.12 6.63 -15.16
C THR A 27 4.01 7.55 -14.34
N ILE A 28 3.40 8.29 -13.42
CA ILE A 28 4.07 9.16 -12.45
C ILE A 28 4.14 8.41 -11.12
N ILE A 29 5.36 8.23 -10.62
CA ILE A 29 5.61 7.60 -9.32
C ILE A 29 6.30 8.60 -8.41
N GLU A 30 5.66 8.91 -7.28
CA GLU A 30 6.14 9.88 -6.30
C GLU A 30 6.25 9.27 -4.90
N GLU A 31 7.19 9.78 -4.10
CA GLU A 31 7.30 9.41 -2.69
C GLU A 31 6.17 10.08 -1.89
N PHE A 32 5.33 9.26 -1.26
CA PHE A 32 4.24 9.76 -0.43
C PHE A 32 4.73 10.02 1.00
N LYS A 33 4.85 11.30 1.39
CA LYS A 33 5.40 11.70 2.70
C LYS A 33 4.37 11.83 3.82
N GLY A 34 3.13 11.39 3.62
CA GLY A 34 2.07 11.57 4.62
C GLY A 34 1.51 12.99 4.69
N ILE A 35 0.50 13.19 5.53
CA ILE A 35 -0.01 14.52 5.85
C ILE A 35 1.10 15.27 6.60
N LYS A 36 1.75 16.25 5.95
CA LYS A 36 2.47 17.32 6.65
C LYS A 36 1.44 18.19 7.38
N LYS A 37 0.81 17.67 8.43
CA LYS A 37 0.15 18.54 9.40
C LYS A 37 1.30 19.27 10.06
N GLY A 38 1.35 20.59 9.87
CA GLY A 38 2.41 21.49 10.33
C GLY A 38 2.59 21.48 11.84
N VAL A 39 3.08 20.36 12.38
CA VAL A 39 3.69 20.28 13.68
C VAL A 39 5.16 20.04 13.37
N GLU A 40 5.92 21.11 13.44
CA GLU A 40 7.34 21.06 13.69
C GLU A 40 7.50 20.38 15.05
N ILE A 41 7.40 19.04 15.07
CA ILE A 41 7.65 18.27 16.30
C ILE A 41 9.13 18.48 16.57
N SER A 42 9.40 19.43 17.46
CA SER A 42 10.77 19.72 17.87
C SER A 42 11.36 18.41 18.36
N LYS A 43 12.56 18.06 17.86
CA LYS A 43 13.30 16.85 18.27
C LYS A 43 13.53 16.76 19.78
N LYS A 44 13.20 17.81 20.56
CA LYS A 44 13.31 17.87 22.01
C LYS A 44 12.15 17.21 22.76
N GLU A 45 10.97 17.00 22.16
CA GLU A 45 9.83 16.38 22.86
C GLU A 45 9.76 14.85 22.76
N LEU A 46 10.51 14.24 21.83
CA LEU A 46 10.55 12.79 21.62
C LEU A 46 11.72 12.08 22.34
N LYS A 47 12.23 12.63 23.45
CA LYS A 47 13.22 11.93 24.29
C LYS A 47 12.52 10.87 25.14
N GLY A 48 12.47 9.63 24.65
CA GLY A 48 12.15 8.47 25.48
C GLY A 48 11.56 7.27 24.75
N VAL A 49 10.91 7.49 23.60
CA VAL A 49 10.35 6.38 22.83
C VAL A 49 11.36 5.94 21.78
N ARG A 50 12.19 4.94 22.13
CA ARG A 50 12.79 4.09 21.10
C ARG A 50 11.65 3.31 20.45
N ILE A 51 10.98 3.93 19.47
CA ILE A 51 10.11 3.21 18.55
C ILE A 51 11.07 2.30 17.78
N GLY A 52 11.25 1.07 18.27
CA GLY A 52 11.91 0.05 17.48
C GLY A 52 11.16 -0.02 16.16
N ARG A 53 11.81 0.38 15.06
CA ARG A 53 11.24 0.22 13.72
C ARG A 53 11.07 -1.28 13.53
N LYS A 54 9.90 -1.81 13.88
CA LYS A 54 9.58 -3.16 13.46
C LYS A 54 9.58 -3.12 11.93
N LYS A 55 10.27 -4.09 11.35
CA LYS A 55 10.48 -4.12 9.92
C LYS A 55 9.30 -4.84 9.32
N ILE A 56 8.74 -4.27 8.26
CA ILE A 56 7.69 -4.96 7.49
C ILE A 56 8.26 -6.32 7.02
N PRO A 57 7.51 -7.42 7.24
CA PRO A 57 7.93 -8.75 6.82
C PRO A 57 8.32 -8.77 5.34
N LYS A 58 9.38 -9.53 5.02
CA LYS A 58 9.85 -9.64 3.62
C LYS A 58 8.77 -10.16 2.69
N ASP A 59 7.95 -11.11 3.15
CA ASP A 59 6.86 -11.69 2.36
C ASP A 59 5.81 -10.63 2.01
N GLN A 60 5.54 -9.71 2.94
CA GLN A 60 4.63 -8.59 2.71
C GLN A 60 5.22 -7.59 1.71
N LEU A 61 6.53 -7.32 1.77
CA LEU A 61 7.19 -6.48 0.76
C LEU A 61 7.12 -7.12 -0.63
N GLN A 62 7.34 -8.43 -0.72
CA GLN A 62 7.24 -9.16 -1.98
C GLN A 62 5.80 -9.15 -2.52
N LEU A 63 4.81 -9.35 -1.66
CA LEU A 63 3.39 -9.24 -2.04
C LEU A 63 3.08 -7.86 -2.63
N ILE A 64 3.55 -6.79 -1.99
CA ILE A 64 3.32 -5.42 -2.48
C ILE A 64 3.98 -5.21 -3.85
N LEU A 65 5.14 -5.79 -4.10
CA LEU A 65 5.78 -5.73 -5.43
C LEU A 65 4.92 -6.42 -6.48
N ASN A 66 4.48 -7.64 -6.21
CA ASN A 66 3.64 -8.41 -7.13
C ASN A 66 2.30 -7.69 -7.39
N VAL A 67 1.72 -7.09 -6.35
CA VAL A 67 0.50 -6.27 -6.47
C VAL A 67 0.76 -5.03 -7.32
N ALA A 68 1.84 -4.29 -7.04
CA ALA A 68 2.18 -3.08 -7.77
C ALA A 68 2.44 -3.36 -9.26
N GLU A 69 3.09 -4.47 -9.59
CA GLU A 69 3.29 -4.94 -10.96
C GLU A 69 1.96 -5.12 -11.69
N ARG A 70 1.02 -5.86 -11.09
CA ARG A 70 -0.31 -6.08 -11.71
C ARG A 70 -1.13 -4.80 -11.88
N LEU A 71 -1.04 -3.89 -10.92
CA LEU A 71 -1.74 -2.61 -10.99
C LEU A 71 -1.13 -1.70 -12.06
N LEU A 72 0.19 -1.71 -12.22
CA LEU A 72 0.89 -1.00 -13.31
C LEU A 72 0.49 -1.54 -14.69
N ASP A 73 0.43 -2.86 -14.86
CA ASP A 73 0.05 -3.48 -16.14
C ASP A 73 -1.36 -3.08 -16.60
N LYS A 74 -2.24 -2.78 -15.64
CA LYS A 74 -3.60 -2.34 -15.87
C LYS A 74 -3.78 -0.82 -15.81
N ALA A 75 -2.69 -0.07 -15.64
CA ALA A 75 -2.69 1.38 -15.47
C ALA A 75 -3.66 1.87 -14.37
N ILE A 76 -3.74 1.13 -13.27
CA ILE A 76 -4.57 1.50 -12.12
C ILE A 76 -3.82 2.49 -11.25
N ASP A 77 -4.49 3.56 -10.84
CA ASP A 77 -3.96 4.50 -9.87
C ASP A 77 -4.06 3.91 -8.45
N PHE A 78 -2.96 3.96 -7.72
CA PHE A 78 -2.91 3.45 -6.37
C PHE A 78 -1.78 4.09 -5.57
N LYS A 79 -1.85 3.87 -4.28
CA LYS A 79 -0.88 4.39 -3.32
C LYS A 79 -0.59 3.35 -2.27
N VAL A 80 0.68 3.18 -1.94
CA VAL A 80 1.11 2.31 -0.87
C VAL A 80 1.59 3.14 0.31
N VAL A 81 0.99 2.92 1.47
CA VAL A 81 1.39 3.51 2.74
C VAL A 81 1.96 2.42 3.63
N PHE A 82 3.21 2.57 4.02
CA PHE A 82 3.86 1.69 4.97
C PHE A 82 3.73 2.23 6.39
N GLY A 83 3.19 1.42 7.31
CA GLY A 83 3.15 1.70 8.73
C GLY A 83 4.34 1.08 9.47
N GLN A 84 4.19 0.85 10.78
CA GLN A 84 5.25 0.24 11.58
C GLN A 84 5.38 -1.27 11.35
N ASN A 85 4.27 -1.94 11.02
CA ASN A 85 4.19 -3.40 10.92
C ASN A 85 3.15 -3.88 9.92
N ASP A 86 2.57 -2.94 9.22
CA ASP A 86 1.45 -3.11 8.33
C ASP A 86 1.67 -2.21 7.11
N SER A 87 0.85 -2.44 6.10
CA SER A 87 0.84 -1.59 4.92
C SER A 87 -0.58 -1.46 4.40
N THR A 88 -0.82 -0.39 3.67
CA THR A 88 -2.12 -0.10 3.09
C THR A 88 -1.93 0.20 1.62
N ILE A 89 -2.65 -0.52 0.78
CA ILE A 89 -2.78 -0.27 -0.66
C ILE A 89 -4.09 0.47 -0.84
N ARG A 90 -4.01 1.75 -1.17
CA ARG A 90 -5.16 2.64 -1.29
C ARG A 90 -5.41 2.96 -2.76
N PHE A 91 -6.65 2.84 -3.19
CA PHE A 91 -7.10 3.18 -4.54
C PHE A 91 -7.79 4.54 -4.54
N ASP A 92 -8.66 4.79 -3.56
CA ASP A 92 -9.27 6.11 -3.34
C ASP A 92 -9.56 6.37 -1.84
N LEU A 93 -10.48 7.27 -1.52
CA LEU A 93 -10.85 7.59 -0.14
C LEU A 93 -11.53 6.40 0.57
N ASP A 94 -12.34 5.63 -0.15
CA ASP A 94 -13.25 4.62 0.36
C ASP A 94 -12.78 3.19 0.07
N HIS A 95 -11.93 3.01 -0.96
CA HIS A 95 -11.42 1.74 -1.42
C HIS A 95 -9.94 1.57 -1.07
N TYR A 96 -9.65 0.65 -0.15
CA TYR A 96 -8.28 0.30 0.22
C TYR A 96 -8.17 -1.12 0.77
N VAL A 97 -6.98 -1.70 0.67
CA VAL A 97 -6.60 -2.97 1.28
C VAL A 97 -5.57 -2.70 2.37
N HIS A 98 -5.89 -3.10 3.59
CA HIS A 98 -4.99 -3.08 4.74
C HIS A 98 -4.40 -4.47 4.96
N LEU A 99 -3.07 -4.52 4.93
CA LEU A 99 -2.26 -5.71 5.16
C LEU A 99 -1.68 -5.64 6.58
N TYR A 100 -2.33 -6.29 7.53
CA TYR A 100 -1.82 -6.46 8.89
C TYR A 100 -0.79 -7.60 8.95
N PRO A 101 -0.06 -7.78 10.05
CA PRO A 101 0.81 -8.94 10.22
C PRO A 101 0.10 -10.30 10.11
N ASP A 102 -1.15 -10.37 10.53
CA ASP A 102 -1.91 -11.62 10.74
C ASP A 102 -3.16 -11.73 9.86
N LYS A 103 -3.57 -10.65 9.19
CA LYS A 103 -4.80 -10.61 8.39
C LYS A 103 -4.74 -9.59 7.26
N CYS A 104 -5.55 -9.84 6.23
CA CYS A 104 -5.78 -8.91 5.13
C CYS A 104 -7.23 -8.43 5.16
N VAL A 105 -7.44 -7.11 5.06
CA VAL A 105 -8.75 -6.48 5.09
C VAL A 105 -8.91 -5.59 3.86
N ALA A 106 -9.91 -5.87 3.03
CA ALA A 106 -10.30 -5.03 1.91
C ALA A 106 -11.55 -4.22 2.30
N VAL A 107 -11.46 -2.90 2.22
CA VAL A 107 -12.47 -1.94 2.65
C VAL A 107 -13.04 -1.23 1.43
N GLY A 108 -14.35 -0.97 1.44
CA GLY A 108 -15.05 -0.26 0.37
C GLY A 108 -15.66 -1.17 -0.69
N PHE A 109 -15.15 -2.40 -0.81
CA PHE A 109 -15.60 -3.36 -1.82
C PHE A 109 -16.84 -4.16 -1.38
N LEU A 110 -17.77 -4.37 -2.31
CA LEU A 110 -18.95 -5.21 -2.13
C LEU A 110 -18.59 -6.70 -2.22
N ASN A 111 -17.66 -7.05 -3.11
CA ASN A 111 -17.21 -8.43 -3.32
C ASN A 111 -15.78 -8.48 -3.87
N ASN A 112 -15.23 -9.68 -4.03
CA ASN A 112 -13.88 -9.91 -4.54
C ASN A 112 -13.73 -9.81 -6.06
N SER A 113 -14.83 -9.65 -6.80
CA SER A 113 -14.85 -9.51 -8.26
C SER A 113 -14.89 -8.04 -8.71
N GLU A 114 -14.97 -7.12 -7.76
CA GLU A 114 -14.97 -5.68 -8.00
C GLU A 114 -13.56 -5.16 -8.29
N GLU A 115 -13.41 -4.35 -9.34
CA GLU A 115 -12.15 -3.66 -9.62
C GLU A 115 -11.92 -2.48 -8.66
N PRO A 116 -10.67 -2.18 -8.26
CA PRO A 116 -9.43 -2.86 -8.65
C PRO A 116 -9.07 -4.08 -7.79
N LEU A 117 -9.89 -4.47 -6.81
CA LEU A 117 -9.59 -5.58 -5.90
C LEU A 117 -9.44 -6.92 -6.64
N SER A 118 -10.29 -7.20 -7.61
CA SER A 118 -10.29 -8.44 -8.39
C SER A 118 -8.96 -8.74 -9.08
N LEU A 119 -8.19 -7.72 -9.44
CA LEU A 119 -6.89 -7.84 -10.10
C LEU A 119 -5.80 -8.41 -9.19
N ILE A 120 -5.98 -8.27 -7.88
CA ILE A 120 -4.96 -8.58 -6.86
C ILE A 120 -5.46 -9.58 -5.82
N TYR A 121 -6.75 -9.96 -5.86
CA TYR A 121 -7.39 -10.75 -4.81
C TYR A 121 -6.77 -12.12 -4.60
N ASP A 122 -6.39 -12.80 -5.68
CA ASP A 122 -5.66 -14.08 -5.66
C ASP A 122 -4.30 -13.94 -4.95
N LEU A 123 -3.51 -12.92 -5.24
CA LEU A 123 -2.23 -12.67 -4.54
C LEU A 123 -2.44 -12.47 -3.03
N LEU A 124 -3.49 -11.74 -2.67
CA LEU A 124 -3.87 -11.50 -1.27
C LEU A 124 -4.33 -12.79 -0.59
N ALA A 125 -5.15 -13.59 -1.27
CA ALA A 125 -5.68 -14.85 -0.77
C ALA A 125 -4.59 -15.92 -0.65
N GLU A 126 -3.63 -15.99 -1.58
CA GLU A 126 -2.48 -16.88 -1.47
C GLU A 126 -1.60 -16.53 -0.26
N SER A 127 -1.40 -15.24 0.01
CA SER A 127 -0.52 -14.78 1.08
C SER A 127 -1.16 -14.83 2.47
N TYR A 128 -2.47 -14.58 2.58
CA TYR A 128 -3.19 -14.45 3.86
C TYR A 128 -4.30 -15.49 4.06
N GLY A 129 -4.58 -16.33 3.07
CA GLY A 129 -5.73 -17.25 3.05
C GLY A 129 -7.05 -16.52 2.85
N LYS A 130 -7.57 -15.90 3.93
CA LYS A 130 -8.86 -15.22 3.92
C LYS A 130 -8.69 -13.70 3.92
N VAL A 131 -9.16 -13.07 2.84
CA VAL A 131 -9.32 -11.61 2.77
C VAL A 131 -10.67 -11.22 3.37
N GLN A 132 -10.64 -10.42 4.45
CA GLN A 132 -11.85 -9.89 5.07
C GLN A 132 -12.39 -8.72 4.25
N LEU A 133 -13.64 -8.80 3.80
CA LEU A 133 -14.31 -7.70 3.10
C LEU A 133 -15.12 -6.87 4.10
N LEU A 134 -14.81 -5.58 4.20
CA LEU A 134 -15.58 -4.60 4.95
C LEU A 134 -16.34 -3.72 3.95
N SER A 135 -17.52 -4.21 3.57
CA SER A 135 -18.42 -3.50 2.67
C SER A 135 -19.01 -2.26 3.33
N PRO A 136 -19.22 -1.16 2.59
CA PRO A 136 -19.92 0.01 3.10
C PRO A 136 -21.33 -0.39 3.58
N LYS A 137 -21.72 0.13 4.75
CA LYS A 137 -23.08 -0.08 5.27
C LYS A 137 -24.03 0.84 4.50
N LYS A 138 -25.10 0.26 3.96
CA LYS A 138 -26.24 1.00 3.39
C LYS A 138 -26.92 1.86 4.45
#